data_AF-A0A968FY50-F1
#
_entry.id   AF-A0A968FY50-F1
#
_cell.length_a   1.000
_cell.length_b   1.000
_cell.length_c   1.000
_cell.angle_alpha   90.00
_cell.angle_beta   90.00
_cell.angle_gamma   90.00
#
_symmetry.space_group_name_H-M   'P 1'
#
loop_
_entity.id
_entity.type
_entity.pdbx_description
1 polymer ?
#
loop_
_entity_poly.entity_id
_entity_poly.type
_entity_poly.pdbx_seq_one_letter_code
_entity_poly.pdbx_strand_id
1 'polypeptide(L)'
;VLYLFLTHVHSDHDAGLIERILSGLRTRIVTTRIIFESFLRKLEAITGFPKEQIEEWLDFYEVEPLKKTRLPGFERTRFTFDYSLHSIPSGRFRLTCPDHQGRERVI
;
A
#
# COMPACT_ATOMS: atom_id res chain seq x y z
N VAL A 1 13.00 4.17 -6.87
CA VAL A 1 11.53 4.35 -6.79
C VAL A 1 11.09 3.95 -5.40
N LEU A 2 10.28 4.77 -4.72
CA LEU A 2 9.75 4.45 -3.38
C LEU A 2 8.28 4.03 -3.49
N TYR A 3 7.97 2.85 -2.97
CA TYR A 3 6.60 2.37 -2.77
C TYR A 3 6.35 2.25 -1.27
N LEU A 4 5.19 2.71 -0.82
CA LEU A 4 4.75 2.55 0.57
C LEU A 4 3.63 1.53 0.61
N PHE A 5 3.85 0.45 1.36
CA PHE A 5 2.85 -0.58 1.58
C PHE A 5 2.00 -0.22 2.78
N LEU A 6 0.69 -0.08 2.58
CA LEU A 6 -0.24 0.22 3.66
C LEU A 6 -0.99 -1.05 4.04
N THR A 7 -0.65 -1.61 5.20
CA THR A 7 -1.25 -2.86 5.71
C THR A 7 -2.64 -2.65 6.28
N HIS A 8 -2.86 -1.54 6.98
CA HIS A 8 -4.14 -1.10 7.55
C HIS A 8 -4.03 0.36 8.03
N VAL A 9 -5.13 0.94 8.51
CA VAL A 9 -5.27 2.39 8.77
C VAL A 9 -5.24 2.77 10.26
N HIS A 10 -4.55 1.99 11.09
CA HIS A 10 -4.22 2.46 12.43
C HIS A 10 -3.09 3.50 12.35
N SER A 11 -3.07 4.44 13.30
CA SER A 11 -2.16 5.60 13.24
C SER A 11 -0.68 5.22 13.36
N ASP A 12 -0.34 4.11 13.99
CA ASP A 12 1.00 3.54 14.03
C ASP A 12 1.48 2.99 12.66
N HIS A 13 0.57 2.82 11.71
CA HIS A 13 0.87 2.37 10.35
C HIS A 13 0.70 3.45 9.27
N ASP A 14 -0.10 4.50 9.52
CA ASP A 14 -0.43 5.51 8.49
C ASP A 14 -0.08 6.97 8.84
N ALA A 15 0.32 7.29 10.07
CA ALA A 15 0.60 8.68 10.46
C ALA A 15 1.75 9.29 9.65
N GLY A 16 2.84 8.54 9.44
CA GLY A 16 3.97 9.02 8.62
C GLY A 16 3.61 9.15 7.13
N LEU A 17 2.65 8.36 6.64
CA LEU A 17 2.11 8.50 5.29
C LEU A 17 1.28 9.78 5.18
N ILE A 18 0.44 10.08 6.17
CA ILE A 18 -0.35 11.33 6.24
C ILE A 18 0.57 12.55 6.26
N GLU A 19 1.58 12.56 7.13
CA GLU A 19 2.56 13.66 7.22
C GLU A 19 3.26 13.90 5.88
N ARG A 20 3.66 12.82 5.20
CA ARG A 20 4.32 12.88 3.90
C ARG A 20 3.40 13.50 2.83
N ILE A 21 2.12 13.11 2.78
CA ILE A 21 1.14 13.66 1.84
C ILE A 21 0.89 15.15 2.12
N LEU A 22 0.66 15.51 3.38
CA LEU A 22 0.44 16.91 3.79
C LEU A 22 1.65 17.81 3.55
N SER A 23 2.85 17.23 3.51
CA SER A 23 4.09 17.91 3.10
C SER A 23 4.22 18.10 1.57
N GLY A 24 3.18 17.77 0.79
CA GLY A 24 3.15 17.90 -0.66
C GLY A 24 3.96 16.83 -1.41
N LEU A 25 4.41 15.77 -0.72
CA LEU A 25 5.20 14.72 -1.34
C LEU A 25 4.27 13.68 -2.00
N ARG A 26 4.24 13.68 -3.33
CA ARG A 26 3.54 12.66 -4.12
C ARG A 26 4.01 11.26 -3.71
N THR A 27 3.05 10.38 -3.45
CA THR A 27 3.33 9.10 -2.78
C THR A 27 2.64 7.94 -3.47
N ARG A 28 3.42 6.89 -3.74
CA ARG A 28 2.95 5.65 -4.35
C ARG A 28 2.52 4.68 -3.26
N ILE A 29 1.21 4.47 -3.12
CA ILE A 29 0.64 3.59 -2.10
C ILE A 29 0.29 2.25 -2.75
N VAL A 30 0.77 1.17 -2.16
CA VAL A 30 0.45 -0.21 -2.56
C VAL A 30 -0.42 -0.84 -1.50
N THR A 31 -1.68 -1.10 -1.82
CA THR A 31 -2.63 -1.77 -0.91
C THR A 31 -3.89 -2.21 -1.68
N THR A 32 -4.81 -2.89 -1.00
CA THR A 32 -6.10 -3.27 -1.60
C THR A 32 -7.04 -2.09 -1.66
N ARG A 33 -8.03 -2.12 -2.56
CA ARG A 33 -9.08 -1.10 -2.63
C ARG A 33 -9.73 -0.84 -1.27
N ILE A 34 -10.05 -1.88 -0.52
CA ILE A 34 -10.75 -1.75 0.78
C ILE A 34 -9.94 -0.92 1.79
N ILE A 35 -8.63 -1.18 1.88
CA ILE A 35 -7.74 -0.44 2.79
C ILE A 35 -7.52 0.98 2.27
N PHE A 36 -7.36 1.16 0.96
CA PHE A 36 -7.20 2.47 0.34
C PHE A 36 -8.43 3.37 0.58
N GLU A 37 -9.64 2.86 0.37
CA GLU A 37 -10.89 3.61 0.65
C GLU A 37 -11.06 3.95 2.14
N SER A 38 -10.56 3.08 3.03
CA SER A 38 -10.55 3.36 4.46
C SER A 38 -9.55 4.46 4.81
N PHE A 39 -8.41 4.50 4.12
CA PHE A 39 -7.40 5.54 4.26
C PHE A 39 -7.94 6.89 3.78
N LEU A 40 -8.56 6.95 2.59
CA LEU A 40 -9.16 8.17 2.07
C LEU A 40 -10.22 8.76 3.00
N ARG A 41 -11.12 7.92 3.53
CA ARG A 41 -12.12 8.35 4.54
C ARG A 41 -11.47 8.91 5.80
N LYS A 42 -10.36 8.31 6.26
CA LYS A 42 -9.62 8.79 7.42
C LYS A 42 -8.97 10.14 7.14
N LEU A 43 -8.34 10.33 5.98
CA LEU A 43 -7.73 11.60 5.59
C LEU A 43 -8.76 12.70 5.42
N GLU A 44 -9.89 12.40 4.77
CA GLU A 44 -11.01 13.34 4.64
C GLU A 44 -11.49 13.80 6.02
N ALA A 45 -11.68 12.89 6.97
CA ALA A 45 -12.09 13.22 8.34
C ALA A 45 -11.04 14.04 9.12
N ILE A 46 -9.75 13.79 8.89
CA ILE A 46 -8.64 14.50 9.59
C ILE A 46 -8.41 15.88 9.01
N THR A 47 -8.49 16.02 7.69
CA THR A 47 -8.01 17.20 6.96
C THR A 47 -9.13 18.11 6.47
N GLY A 48 -10.35 17.57 6.34
CA GLY A 48 -11.49 18.24 5.72
C GLY A 48 -11.42 18.33 4.19
N PHE A 49 -10.37 17.80 3.55
CA PHE A 49 -10.30 17.75 2.09
C PHE A 49 -11.16 16.61 1.53
N PRO A 50 -11.90 16.83 0.42
CA PRO A 50 -12.63 15.77 -0.26
C PRO A 50 -11.70 14.66 -0.72
N LYS A 51 -12.20 13.42 -0.77
CA LYS A 51 -11.42 12.26 -1.22
C LYS A 51 -10.84 12.44 -2.61
N GLU A 52 -11.60 13.03 -3.53
CA GLU A 52 -11.19 13.26 -4.91
C GLU A 52 -9.93 14.14 -4.95
N GLN A 53 -9.86 15.17 -4.10
CA GLN A 53 -8.69 16.04 -3.96
C GLN A 53 -7.50 15.29 -3.33
N ILE A 54 -7.74 14.43 -2.33
CA ILE A 54 -6.69 13.63 -1.69
C ILE A 54 -6.10 12.63 -2.69
N GLU A 55 -6.93 12.01 -3.53
CA GLU A 55 -6.49 11.05 -4.55
C GLU A 55 -5.51 11.69 -5.56
N GLU A 56 -5.66 12.96 -5.89
CA GLU A 56 -4.75 13.68 -6.81
C GLU A 56 -3.29 13.73 -6.30
N TRP A 57 -3.10 13.65 -4.98
CA TRP A 57 -1.80 13.66 -4.32
C TRP A 57 -1.14 12.28 -4.26
N LEU A 58 -1.88 11.24 -4.66
CA LEU A 58 -1.53 9.84 -4.50
C LEU A 58 -1.39 9.16 -5.85
N ASP A 59 -0.46 8.20 -5.91
CA ASP A 59 -0.41 7.22 -6.99
C ASP A 59 -0.87 5.89 -6.38
N PHE A 60 -2.12 5.50 -6.65
CA PHE A 60 -2.69 4.26 -6.12
C PHE A 60 -2.29 3.05 -6.98
N TYR A 61 -1.53 2.13 -6.37
CA TYR A 61 -1.18 0.85 -6.94
C TYR A 61 -2.02 -0.23 -6.28
N GLU A 62 -3.18 -0.49 -6.87
CA GLU A 62 -4.10 -1.51 -6.39
C GLU A 62 -3.49 -2.90 -6.48
N VAL A 63 -3.64 -3.66 -5.40
CA VAL A 63 -3.29 -5.08 -5.38
C VAL A 63 -4.53 -5.91 -5.04
N GLU A 64 -4.75 -6.93 -5.86
CA GLU A 64 -5.80 -7.91 -5.62
C GLU A 64 -5.26 -8.96 -4.62
N PRO A 65 -6.03 -9.31 -3.57
CA PRO A 65 -5.65 -10.37 -2.65
C PRO A 65 -5.32 -11.67 -3.38
N LEU A 66 -4.28 -12.37 -2.91
CA LEU A 66 -3.76 -13.64 -3.42
C LEU A 66 -3.18 -13.59 -4.85
N LYS A 67 -3.22 -12.44 -5.53
CA LYS A 67 -2.63 -12.27 -6.86
C LYS A 67 -1.14 -11.93 -6.76
N LYS A 68 -0.33 -12.54 -7.63
CA LYS A 68 1.08 -12.16 -7.82
C LYS A 68 1.13 -10.90 -8.69
N THR A 69 1.64 -9.81 -8.12
CA THR A 69 1.80 -8.52 -8.80
C THR A 69 3.28 -8.17 -8.90
N ARG A 70 3.66 -7.50 -9.99
CA ARG A 70 4.99 -6.89 -10.14
C ARG A 70 4.86 -5.38 -10.00
N LEU A 71 5.76 -4.77 -9.25
CA LEU A 71 5.84 -3.31 -9.17
C LEU A 71 6.82 -2.78 -10.22
N PRO A 72 6.51 -1.64 -10.87
CA PRO A 72 7.45 -1.00 -11.78
C PRO A 72 8.82 -0.74 -11.14
N GLY A 73 9.90 -1.10 -11.84
CA GLY A 73 11.28 -1.01 -11.34
C GLY A 73 11.74 -2.23 -10.52
N PHE A 74 10.89 -3.24 -10.34
CA PHE A 74 11.20 -4.48 -9.63
C PHE A 74 11.07 -5.71 -10.55
N GLU A 75 12.12 -5.98 -11.32
CA GLU A 75 12.09 -7.01 -12.37
C GLU A 75 12.03 -8.45 -11.83
N ARG A 76 12.74 -8.69 -10.72
CA ARG A 76 12.93 -10.02 -10.16
C ARG A 76 12.01 -10.30 -8.97
N THR A 77 11.44 -9.28 -8.35
CA THR A 77 10.58 -9.50 -7.17
C THR A 77 9.12 -9.57 -7.57
N ARG A 78 8.38 -10.49 -6.95
CA ARG A 78 6.92 -10.56 -7.04
C ARG A 78 6.35 -10.31 -5.66
N PHE A 79 5.19 -9.70 -5.65
CA PHE A 79 4.49 -9.33 -4.45
C PHE A 79 3.14 -10.03 -4.44
N THR A 80 2.73 -10.53 -3.28
CA THR A 80 1.37 -11.03 -3.07
C THR A 80 0.85 -10.45 -1.76
N PHE A 81 -0.30 -9.79 -1.84
CA PHE A 81 -1.03 -9.32 -0.66
C PHE A 81 -2.11 -10.32 -0.27
N ASP A 82 -2.37 -10.46 1.02
CA ASP A 82 -3.45 -11.30 1.54
C ASP A 82 -4.01 -10.66 2.81
N TYR A 83 -5.28 -10.91 3.12
CA TYR A 83 -5.87 -10.39 4.34
C TYR A 83 -5.40 -11.19 5.57
N SER A 84 -5.42 -10.55 6.73
CA SER A 84 -5.08 -11.15 8.02
C SER A 84 -6.10 -10.71 9.06
N LEU A 85 -6.37 -11.58 10.03
CA LEU A 85 -7.31 -11.28 11.11
C LEU A 85 -6.82 -10.07 11.90
N HIS A 86 -7.67 -9.05 12.02
CA HIS A 86 -7.43 -7.82 12.77
C HIS A 86 -8.77 -7.15 13.09
N SER A 87 -8.76 -6.09 13.90
CA SER A 87 -9.96 -5.33 14.27
C SER A 87 -10.58 -4.52 13.12
N ILE A 88 -9.79 -4.26 12.07
CA ILE A 88 -10.18 -3.55 10.85
C ILE A 88 -9.64 -4.28 9.63
N PRO A 89 -10.09 -3.98 8.39
CA PRO A 89 -9.47 -4.53 7.19
C PRO A 89 -7.95 -4.34 7.22
N SER A 90 -7.23 -5.45 7.27
CA SER A 90 -5.80 -5.50 7.43
C SER A 90 -5.23 -6.62 6.61
N GLY A 91 -4.08 -6.38 6.00
CA GLY A 91 -3.39 -7.43 5.28
C GLY A 91 -1.91 -7.49 5.57
N ARG A 92 -1.35 -8.54 5.02
CA ARG A 92 0.07 -8.88 5.03
C ARG A 92 0.52 -9.00 3.57
N PHE A 93 1.82 -8.94 3.38
CA PHE A 93 2.38 -9.24 2.07
C PHE A 93 3.48 -10.28 2.15
N ARG A 94 3.69 -10.92 1.01
CA ARG A 94 4.80 -11.82 0.76
C ARG A 94 5.59 -11.26 -0.41
N LEU A 95 6.89 -11.05 -0.19
CA LEU A 95 7.83 -10.75 -1.26
C LEU A 95 8.47 -12.07 -1.71
N THR A 96 8.50 -12.34 -3.01
CA THR A 96 9.26 -13.46 -3.58
C THR A 96 10.30 -12.98 -4.57
N CYS A 97 11.52 -13.50 -4.47
CA CYS A 97 12.63 -13.21 -5.38
C CYS A 97 13.28 -14.54 -5.82
N PRO A 98 13.63 -14.71 -7.10
CA PRO A 98 14.40 -15.87 -7.55
C PRO A 98 15.85 -15.78 -7.07
N ASP A 99 16.36 -16.86 -6.48
CA ASP A 99 17.77 -17.00 -6.12
C ASP A 99 18.68 -17.10 -7.36
N HIS A 100 20.00 -17.25 -7.15
CA HIS A 100 20.97 -17.39 -8.24
C HIS A 100 20.73 -18.62 -9.12
N GLN A 101 19.97 -19.61 -8.64
CA GLN A 101 19.59 -20.83 -9.36
C GLN A 101 18.18 -20.75 -9.96
N GLY A 102 17.52 -19.59 -9.87
CA GLY A 102 16.19 -19.36 -10.43
C GLY A 102 15.03 -19.86 -9.56
N ARG A 103 15.27 -20.37 -8.34
CA ARG A 103 14.20 -20.86 -7.45
C ARG A 103 13.57 -19.69 -6.70
N GLU A 104 12.24 -19.63 -6.64
CA GLU A 104 11.54 -18.59 -5.87
C GLU A 104 11.80 -18.75 -4.36
N ARG A 105 12.28 -17.68 -3.73
CA ARG A 105 12.46 -17.57 -2.27
C ARG A 105 11.54 -16.49 -1.74
N VAL A 106 10.92 -16.76 -0.60
CA VAL A 106 10.23 -15.74 0.19
C VAL A 106 11.28 -14.97 0.98
N ILE A 107 11.21 -13.65 0.95
CA ILE A 107 12.07 -12.74 1.73
C ILE A 107 11.20 -12.03 2.75
#